data_AF-A0A3B4YH06-F1
#
_entry.id   AF-A0A3B4YH06-F1
#
_cell.length_a   1.000
_cell.length_b   1.000
_cell.length_c   1.000
_cell.angle_alpha   90.00
_cell.angle_beta   90.00
_cell.angle_gamma   90.00
#
_symmetry.space_group_name_H-M   'P 1'
#
loop_
_entity.id
_entity.type
_entity.pdbx_description
1 polymer ?
#
loop_
_entity_poly.entity_id
_entity_poly.type
_entity_poly.pdbx_seq_one_letter_code
_entity_poly.pdbx_strand_id
1 'polypeptide(L)'
;MTFDKMNRIMGKMIHRGQGLMRNGSWMNANWNENSIFFFGLPEETTNAALPSAYHTFPDPADVLQLRSQLLNWYDKEKRELPWRTLDSVSLSFLSVWVSEIMLQQTQVATVKDYYNKWMKRWPTVQDLASATLEEVNQMWAGLGYYSRGKRLHEGAQKVVTELKGQMPQTVDSLLKQLPGVGRYTAAAIGSIALGQVTGAVDGNVIRVLCRLRAIGAESTSPAVTEALWGLANTLVDPEKPGDFNQAMMELGARVCTPKAPVCNRCPVQSHCRSYRKVKTISNTSSLPDIEDCGNSGTCLLCPSDPWDDELGVQNFPRKPAKKPPRVERTLTCVVIRPGEEGEDEYLLTQRPNKGLLAGLWEFPCLLLEEENSEMKQKRALCAVISRILGTPLTESLCKYVGEVVHIFSHIHQTYVVHSVRLKDGDTQTQTENAQWLSRSALHEAAVSTGLKKVCVLFTQRVCDGKKQKATGVKNDKKPQASKKPKLGAAKNGGRQLSLSSFFKAVKEES
;
A
#
# COMPACT_ATOMS: atom_id res chain seq x y z
N MET A 1 -28.90 19.72 41.87
CA MET A 1 -27.68 18.93 42.18
C MET A 1 -26.63 19.30 41.15
N THR A 2 -25.48 19.80 41.59
CA THR A 2 -24.44 20.37 40.71
C THR A 2 -23.66 19.29 39.96
N PHE A 3 -23.21 19.63 38.74
CA PHE A 3 -22.52 18.76 37.77
C PHE A 3 -21.29 18.04 38.36
N ASP A 4 -20.61 18.66 39.33
CA ASP A 4 -19.50 18.06 40.09
C ASP A 4 -19.89 16.83 40.93
N LYS A 5 -21.15 16.73 41.37
CA LYS A 5 -21.63 15.59 42.16
C LYS A 5 -21.88 14.36 41.28
N MET A 6 -22.18 14.55 39.99
CA MET A 6 -22.35 13.46 39.01
C MET A 6 -20.99 12.88 38.57
N ASN A 7 -19.99 13.73 38.34
CA ASN A 7 -18.63 13.29 38.01
C ASN A 7 -17.96 12.52 39.16
N ARG A 8 -18.25 12.87 40.42
CA ARG A 8 -17.74 12.15 41.60
C ARG A 8 -18.36 10.76 41.81
N ILE A 9 -19.56 10.51 41.28
CA ILE A 9 -20.24 9.21 41.34
C ILE A 9 -19.76 8.33 40.18
N MET A 10 -19.66 8.88 38.96
CA MET A 10 -19.12 8.18 37.80
C MET A 10 -17.65 7.79 37.97
N GLY A 11 -16.83 8.65 38.57
CA GLY A 11 -15.43 8.36 38.86
C GLY A 11 -15.20 7.23 39.89
N LYS A 12 -16.20 6.93 40.74
CA LYS A 12 -16.09 5.85 41.75
C LYS A 12 -16.55 4.48 41.26
N MET A 13 -17.34 4.40 40.19
CA MET A 13 -17.78 3.11 39.62
C MET A 13 -16.74 2.46 38.69
N ILE A 14 -15.74 3.23 38.21
CA ILE A 14 -14.69 2.72 37.31
C ILE A 14 -13.53 2.03 38.07
N HIS A 15 -13.44 2.15 39.40
CA HIS A 15 -12.31 1.64 40.18
C HIS A 15 -12.55 0.38 41.03
N ARG A 16 -13.72 -0.26 40.92
CA ARG A 16 -13.97 -1.57 41.55
C ARG A 16 -14.78 -2.45 40.60
N GLY A 17 -14.06 -3.25 39.81
CA GLY A 17 -14.66 -4.33 39.03
C GLY A 17 -15.34 -5.34 39.97
N GLN A 18 -16.66 -5.26 40.06
CA GLN A 18 -17.52 -6.32 40.59
C GLN A 18 -18.72 -6.43 39.67
N GLY A 19 -18.81 -7.57 38.96
CA GLY A 19 -19.99 -7.94 38.21
C GLY A 19 -21.12 -8.33 39.16
N LEU A 20 -22.33 -7.89 38.86
CA LEU A 20 -23.56 -8.40 39.44
C LEU A 20 -24.45 -8.90 38.30
N MET A 21 -24.56 -10.22 38.19
CA MET A 21 -25.55 -10.89 37.35
C MET A 21 -26.95 -10.73 37.96
N ARG A 22 -27.93 -10.36 37.13
CA ARG A 22 -29.27 -10.97 37.17
C ARG A 22 -30.06 -10.70 35.88
N ASN A 23 -30.58 -11.80 35.34
CA ASN A 23 -31.58 -11.97 34.26
C ASN A 23 -31.11 -11.70 32.83
N GLY A 24 -31.04 -12.78 32.05
CA GLY A 24 -30.35 -12.83 30.77
C GLY A 24 -31.09 -12.19 29.60
N SER A 25 -30.30 -11.57 28.73
CA SER A 25 -30.44 -11.54 27.28
C SER A 25 -29.15 -10.93 26.71
N TRP A 26 -28.47 -11.63 25.80
CA TRP A 26 -27.28 -11.11 25.14
C TRP A 26 -27.68 -10.30 23.90
N MET A 27 -27.61 -8.97 23.98
CA MET A 27 -27.49 -8.10 22.80
C MET A 27 -26.03 -7.66 22.68
N ASN A 28 -25.34 -8.11 21.62
CA ASN A 28 -23.98 -7.67 21.31
C ASN A 28 -24.02 -6.23 20.76
N ALA A 29 -23.87 -5.24 21.65
CA ALA A 29 -23.52 -3.88 21.28
C ALA A 29 -21.99 -3.76 21.18
N ASN A 30 -21.47 -3.77 19.95
CA ASN A 30 -20.09 -3.37 19.68
C ASN A 30 -20.02 -1.84 19.69
N TRP A 31 -19.58 -1.28 20.82
CA TRP A 31 -19.24 0.13 20.96
C TRP A 31 -17.86 0.38 20.35
N ASN A 32 -17.82 1.19 19.29
CA ASN A 32 -16.60 1.76 18.75
C ASN A 32 -16.57 3.23 19.19
N GLU A 33 -15.88 3.51 20.30
CA GLU A 33 -15.67 4.88 20.79
C GLU A 33 -14.71 5.60 19.84
N ASN A 34 -15.25 6.38 18.89
CA ASN A 34 -14.59 7.54 18.28
C ASN A 34 -15.55 8.23 17.31
N SER A 35 -16.60 8.86 17.82
CA SER A 35 -17.35 9.90 17.10
C SER A 35 -18.43 10.51 17.99
N ILE A 36 -18.10 11.59 18.68
CA ILE A 36 -19.10 12.58 19.11
C ILE A 36 -18.56 13.94 18.69
N PHE A 37 -19.04 14.44 17.55
CA PHE A 37 -18.91 15.85 17.18
C PHE A 37 -20.07 16.60 17.86
N PHE A 38 -19.77 17.38 18.90
CA PHE A 38 -20.68 18.39 19.40
C PHE A 38 -20.54 19.65 18.53
N PHE A 39 -21.63 20.07 17.89
CA PHE A 39 -21.78 21.43 17.38
C PHE A 39 -21.99 22.35 18.58
N GLY A 40 -20.92 23.00 19.04
CA GLY A 40 -20.96 24.13 19.96
C GLY A 40 -20.42 25.36 19.25
N LEU A 41 -21.16 26.47 19.30
CA LEU A 41 -20.66 27.80 18.96
C LEU A 41 -19.41 28.09 19.80
N PRO A 42 -18.31 28.64 19.24
CA PRO A 42 -17.09 28.79 20.00
C PRO A 42 -17.20 29.97 20.97
N GLU A 43 -17.21 29.68 22.27
CA GLU A 43 -16.72 30.61 23.28
C GLU A 43 -15.20 30.78 23.10
N GLU A 44 -14.77 32.04 23.13
CA GLU A 44 -13.38 32.47 23.01
C GLU A 44 -12.51 31.79 24.07
N THR A 45 -11.56 30.94 23.67
CA THR A 45 -10.28 30.78 24.38
C THR A 45 -9.20 30.13 23.51
N THR A 46 -8.00 30.67 23.67
CA THR A 46 -6.67 30.27 23.18
C THR A 46 -6.22 30.83 21.82
N ASN A 47 -5.24 31.74 21.89
CA ASN A 47 -4.42 32.26 20.79
C ASN A 47 -3.76 31.12 19.98
N ALA A 48 -4.49 30.51 19.06
CA ALA A 48 -3.90 29.77 17.96
C ALA A 48 -3.34 30.80 16.98
N ALA A 49 -2.01 30.95 16.94
CA ALA A 49 -1.35 31.87 16.01
C ALA A 49 -1.85 31.59 14.58
N LEU A 50 -2.49 32.59 13.97
CA LEU A 50 -2.96 32.53 12.57
C LEU A 50 -1.82 32.04 11.67
N PRO A 51 -2.10 31.17 10.67
CA PRO A 51 -1.07 30.75 9.72
C PRO A 51 -0.46 31.99 9.06
N SER A 52 0.86 32.09 9.12
CA SER A 52 1.59 33.19 8.48
C SER A 52 1.17 33.35 7.02
N ALA A 53 0.86 34.58 6.60
CA ALA A 53 0.50 34.93 5.22
C ALA A 53 1.57 34.50 4.20
N TYR A 54 2.80 34.26 4.67
CA TYR A 54 3.88 33.70 3.86
C TYR A 54 3.54 32.31 3.29
N HIS A 55 2.86 31.46 4.06
CA HIS A 55 2.52 30.10 3.65
C HIS A 55 1.17 29.98 2.94
N THR A 56 0.46 31.08 2.72
CA THR A 56 -0.88 31.11 2.12
C THR A 56 -0.90 31.83 0.77
N PHE A 57 -2.06 31.80 0.08
CA PHE A 57 -2.35 32.60 -1.12
C PHE A 57 -3.26 33.76 -0.71
N PRO A 58 -2.72 34.91 -0.26
CA PRO A 58 -3.52 36.01 0.26
C PRO A 58 -4.23 36.81 -0.84
N ASP A 59 -3.68 36.83 -2.05
CA ASP A 59 -4.21 37.59 -3.19
C ASP A 59 -5.08 36.68 -4.08
N PRO A 60 -6.39 36.98 -4.24
CA PRO A 60 -7.26 36.25 -5.16
C PRO A 60 -6.79 36.28 -6.62
N ALA A 61 -6.13 37.36 -7.06
CA ALA A 61 -5.62 37.46 -8.43
C ALA A 61 -4.49 36.44 -8.68
N ASP A 62 -3.62 36.22 -7.68
CA ASP A 62 -2.57 35.18 -7.69
C ASP A 62 -3.19 33.78 -7.86
N VAL A 63 -4.31 33.51 -7.18
CA VAL A 63 -5.06 32.24 -7.28
C VAL A 63 -5.65 32.05 -8.67
N LEU A 64 -6.32 33.07 -9.23
CA LEU A 64 -6.92 33.00 -10.56
C LEU A 64 -5.86 32.80 -11.65
N GLN A 65 -4.73 33.50 -11.55
CA GLN A 65 -3.62 33.34 -12.49
C GLN A 65 -3.00 31.95 -12.41
N LEU A 66 -2.78 31.42 -11.20
CA LEU A 66 -2.26 30.07 -11.01
C LEU A 66 -3.20 29.02 -11.62
N ARG A 67 -4.51 29.11 -11.37
CA ARG A 67 -5.52 28.21 -11.96
C ARG A 67 -5.43 28.21 -13.48
N SER A 68 -5.45 29.40 -14.08
CA SER A 68 -5.37 29.57 -15.54
C SER A 68 -4.09 28.97 -16.12
N GLN A 69 -2.92 29.29 -15.55
CA GLN A 69 -1.64 28.74 -16.01
C GLN A 69 -1.55 27.22 -15.90
N LEU A 70 -2.03 26.67 -14.77
CA LEU A 70 -2.00 25.24 -14.52
C LEU A 70 -2.93 24.47 -15.45
N LEU A 71 -4.18 24.93 -15.61
CA LEU A 71 -5.17 24.29 -16.48
C LEU A 71 -4.75 24.38 -17.95
N ASN A 72 -4.27 25.54 -18.41
CA ASN A 72 -3.76 25.71 -19.79
C ASN A 72 -2.59 24.77 -20.09
N TRP A 73 -1.71 24.52 -19.12
CA TRP A 73 -0.65 23.53 -19.25
C TRP A 73 -1.21 22.12 -19.27
N TYR A 74 -2.14 21.79 -18.37
CA TYR A 74 -2.73 20.47 -18.26
C TYR A 74 -3.46 20.07 -19.54
N ASP A 75 -4.22 20.98 -20.16
CA ASP A 75 -4.93 20.71 -21.41
C ASP A 75 -4.00 20.34 -22.57
N LYS A 76 -2.75 20.82 -22.54
CA LYS A 76 -1.73 20.53 -23.57
C LYS A 76 -0.88 19.31 -23.26
N GLU A 77 -0.63 19.03 -21.98
CA GLU A 77 0.44 18.11 -21.54
C GLU A 77 -0.07 16.88 -20.77
N LYS A 78 -1.38 16.82 -20.47
CA LYS A 78 -1.98 15.67 -19.78
C LYS A 78 -1.72 14.38 -20.55
N ARG A 79 -1.34 13.33 -19.81
CA ARG A 79 -1.23 11.99 -20.39
C ARG A 79 -2.61 11.44 -20.71
N GLU A 80 -2.71 10.79 -21.87
CA GLU A 80 -3.78 9.86 -22.20
C GLU A 80 -3.69 8.62 -21.30
N LEU A 81 -4.72 8.45 -20.46
CA LEU A 81 -4.84 7.36 -19.49
C LEU A 81 -6.24 6.75 -19.61
N PRO A 82 -6.39 5.41 -19.54
CA PRO A 82 -7.68 4.76 -19.77
C PRO A 82 -8.82 5.25 -18.86
N TRP A 83 -8.51 5.60 -17.62
CA TRP A 83 -9.48 6.12 -16.65
C TRP A 83 -9.84 7.61 -16.84
N ARG A 84 -9.20 8.32 -17.77
CA ARG A 84 -9.49 9.72 -18.11
C ARG A 84 -10.35 9.89 -19.36
N THR A 85 -10.59 8.83 -20.13
CA THR A 85 -11.21 8.88 -21.47
C THR A 85 -12.63 8.32 -21.49
N LEU A 86 -13.49 8.76 -20.58
CA LEU A 86 -14.85 8.21 -20.46
C LEU A 86 -15.93 9.29 -20.59
N ASP A 87 -16.88 9.04 -21.48
CA ASP A 87 -17.92 9.99 -21.89
C ASP A 87 -19.20 9.95 -21.02
N SER A 88 -19.34 8.99 -20.10
CA SER A 88 -20.55 8.87 -19.25
C SER A 88 -20.25 9.00 -17.75
N VAL A 89 -21.14 9.70 -17.04
CA VAL A 89 -20.99 10.02 -15.60
C VAL A 89 -21.00 8.77 -14.70
N SER A 90 -21.84 7.78 -15.00
CA SER A 90 -21.90 6.54 -14.21
C SER A 90 -20.67 5.64 -14.44
N LEU A 91 -20.16 5.57 -15.67
CA LEU A 91 -18.88 4.90 -15.96
C LEU A 91 -17.71 5.66 -15.34
N SER A 92 -17.80 7.00 -15.28
CA SER A 92 -16.78 7.87 -14.67
C SER A 92 -16.58 7.55 -13.19
N PHE A 93 -17.64 7.35 -12.39
CA PHE A 93 -17.46 7.05 -10.96
C PHE A 93 -16.67 5.77 -10.72
N LEU A 94 -17.16 4.62 -11.23
CA LEU A 94 -16.51 3.33 -10.96
C LEU A 94 -15.09 3.32 -11.52
N SER A 95 -14.91 3.89 -12.71
CA SER A 95 -13.60 4.08 -13.32
C SER A 95 -12.63 4.84 -12.40
N VAL A 96 -13.03 6.03 -11.95
CA VAL A 96 -12.20 6.88 -11.09
C VAL A 96 -11.94 6.15 -9.77
N TRP A 97 -12.96 5.55 -9.15
CA TRP A 97 -12.78 4.84 -7.90
C TRP A 97 -11.78 3.68 -8.02
N VAL A 98 -11.92 2.84 -9.05
CA VAL A 98 -11.00 1.72 -9.31
C VAL A 98 -9.59 2.25 -9.57
N SER A 99 -9.43 3.26 -10.44
CA SER A 99 -8.11 3.80 -10.77
C SER A 99 -7.44 4.42 -9.55
N GLU A 100 -8.17 5.19 -8.74
CA GLU A 100 -7.65 5.85 -7.55
C GLU A 100 -7.18 4.82 -6.50
N ILE A 101 -7.93 3.73 -6.30
CA ILE A 101 -7.50 2.65 -5.40
C ILE A 101 -6.26 1.93 -5.96
N MET A 102 -6.21 1.65 -7.27
CA MET A 102 -5.04 1.02 -7.89
C MET A 102 -3.79 1.90 -7.83
N LEU A 103 -3.91 3.21 -8.01
CA LEU A 103 -2.79 4.17 -8.04
C LEU A 103 -2.18 4.45 -6.67
N GLN A 104 -2.84 4.07 -5.57
CA GLN A 104 -2.26 4.20 -4.23
C GLN A 104 -0.92 3.45 -4.13
N GLN A 105 0.18 4.18 -4.02
CA GLN A 105 1.53 3.62 -3.94
C GLN A 105 1.91 2.67 -5.11
N THR A 106 1.28 2.83 -6.28
CA THR A 106 1.56 2.03 -7.48
C THR A 106 1.79 2.96 -8.67
N GLN A 107 2.76 2.64 -9.53
CA GLN A 107 3.11 3.50 -10.67
C GLN A 107 2.06 3.42 -11.78
N VAL A 108 1.78 4.55 -12.42
CA VAL A 108 0.81 4.66 -13.52
C VAL A 108 1.07 3.64 -14.63
N ALA A 109 2.33 3.45 -15.02
CA ALA A 109 2.70 2.51 -16.08
C ALA A 109 2.29 1.06 -15.75
N THR A 110 2.39 0.66 -14.48
CA THR A 110 1.95 -0.66 -14.02
C THR A 110 0.43 -0.76 -14.00
N VAL A 111 -0.27 0.29 -13.53
CA VAL A 111 -1.72 0.26 -13.32
C VAL A 111 -2.51 0.13 -14.64
N LYS A 112 -2.01 0.68 -15.75
CA LYS A 112 -2.72 0.67 -17.05
C LYS A 112 -3.26 -0.71 -17.44
N ASP A 113 -2.41 -1.74 -17.43
CA ASP A 113 -2.81 -3.08 -17.87
C ASP A 113 -3.78 -3.75 -16.89
N TYR A 114 -3.59 -3.53 -15.59
CA TYR A 114 -4.49 -4.07 -14.56
C TYR A 114 -5.85 -3.42 -14.62
N TYR A 115 -5.90 -2.10 -14.77
CA TYR A 115 -7.14 -1.34 -14.91
C TYR A 115 -7.93 -1.83 -16.13
N ASN A 116 -7.30 -1.96 -17.30
CA ASN A 116 -8.00 -2.41 -18.50
C ASN A 116 -8.58 -3.82 -18.35
N LYS A 117 -7.82 -4.76 -17.77
CA LYS A 117 -8.30 -6.12 -17.49
C LYS A 117 -9.42 -6.12 -16.46
N TRP A 118 -9.29 -5.31 -15.41
CA TRP A 118 -10.28 -5.17 -14.34
C TRP A 118 -11.60 -4.64 -14.88
N MET A 119 -11.58 -3.51 -15.59
CA MET A 119 -12.79 -2.89 -16.14
C MET A 119 -13.43 -3.75 -17.24
N LYS A 120 -12.65 -4.58 -17.95
CA LYS A 120 -13.19 -5.57 -18.89
C LYS A 120 -13.92 -6.71 -18.17
N ARG A 121 -13.42 -7.15 -17.01
CA ARG A 121 -14.02 -8.25 -16.22
C ARG A 121 -15.23 -7.79 -15.42
N TRP A 122 -15.15 -6.60 -14.81
CA TRP A 122 -16.18 -6.01 -13.97
C TRP A 122 -16.50 -4.58 -14.44
N PRO A 123 -17.30 -4.44 -15.50
CA PRO A 123 -17.66 -3.13 -16.05
C PRO A 123 -18.61 -2.34 -15.16
N THR A 124 -19.37 -3.00 -14.26
CA THR A 124 -20.29 -2.35 -13.32
C THR A 124 -19.96 -2.67 -11.85
N VAL A 125 -20.52 -1.89 -10.92
CA VAL A 125 -20.36 -2.13 -9.48
C VAL A 125 -21.04 -3.43 -9.06
N GLN A 126 -22.13 -3.82 -9.74
CA GLN A 126 -22.85 -5.06 -9.55
C GLN A 126 -21.99 -6.26 -9.92
N ASP A 127 -21.29 -6.20 -11.06
CA ASP A 127 -20.38 -7.28 -11.48
C ASP A 127 -19.28 -7.48 -10.43
N LEU A 128 -18.66 -6.39 -9.97
CA LEU A 128 -17.63 -6.45 -8.95
C LEU A 128 -18.17 -6.97 -7.61
N ALA A 129 -19.38 -6.55 -7.20
CA ALA A 129 -19.99 -6.99 -5.95
C ALA A 129 -20.34 -8.49 -5.94
N SER A 130 -20.64 -9.06 -7.12
CA SER A 130 -20.96 -10.47 -7.30
C SER A 130 -19.73 -11.39 -7.30
N ALA A 131 -18.53 -10.82 -7.45
CA ALA A 131 -17.30 -11.57 -7.53
C ALA A 131 -16.95 -12.24 -6.20
N THR A 132 -16.18 -13.32 -6.28
CA THR A 132 -15.55 -13.90 -5.09
C THR A 132 -14.30 -13.11 -4.70
N LEU A 133 -13.92 -13.15 -3.42
CA LEU A 133 -12.65 -12.56 -2.98
C LEU A 133 -11.44 -13.18 -3.69
N GLU A 134 -11.54 -14.47 -4.05
CA GLU A 134 -10.49 -15.17 -4.79
C GLU A 134 -10.32 -14.60 -6.20
N GLU A 135 -11.40 -14.43 -6.97
CA GLU A 135 -11.32 -13.79 -8.30
C GLU A 135 -10.74 -12.37 -8.21
N VAL A 136 -11.15 -11.60 -7.20
CA VAL A 136 -10.58 -10.27 -6.94
C VAL A 136 -9.09 -10.34 -6.67
N ASN A 137 -8.65 -11.28 -5.81
CA ASN A 137 -7.25 -11.48 -5.49
C ASN A 137 -6.43 -11.94 -6.70
N GLN A 138 -7.00 -12.77 -7.58
CA GLN A 138 -6.39 -13.21 -8.84
C GLN A 138 -6.18 -12.01 -9.79
N MET A 139 -7.21 -11.17 -9.97
CA MET A 139 -7.12 -9.97 -10.81
C MET A 139 -6.19 -8.89 -10.22
N TRP A 140 -6.04 -8.84 -8.89
CA TRP A 140 -5.13 -7.93 -8.19
C TRP A 140 -3.69 -8.47 -8.10
N ALA A 141 -3.45 -9.73 -8.49
CA ALA A 141 -2.20 -10.41 -8.24
C ALA A 141 -1.01 -9.71 -8.91
N GLY A 142 -0.08 -9.20 -8.10
CA GLY A 142 1.09 -8.46 -8.57
C GLY A 142 1.05 -6.95 -8.36
N LEU A 143 -0.11 -6.34 -8.08
CA LEU A 143 -0.21 -4.91 -7.73
C LEU A 143 0.30 -4.61 -6.31
N GLY A 144 0.36 -5.62 -5.44
CA GLY A 144 0.69 -5.44 -4.02
C GLY A 144 -0.41 -4.74 -3.23
N TYR A 145 -0.24 -4.67 -1.91
CA TYR A 145 -1.24 -4.10 -0.98
C TYR A 145 -2.66 -4.61 -1.23
N TYR A 146 -2.83 -5.94 -1.21
CA TYR A 146 -4.08 -6.65 -1.55
C TYR A 146 -5.31 -6.21 -0.72
N SER A 147 -5.09 -5.65 0.46
CA SER A 147 -6.17 -5.04 1.25
C SER A 147 -6.92 -3.93 0.51
N ARG A 148 -6.30 -3.29 -0.49
CA ARG A 148 -6.94 -2.30 -1.36
C ARG A 148 -8.01 -2.94 -2.25
N GLY A 149 -7.66 -4.00 -2.98
CA GLY A 149 -8.61 -4.75 -3.81
C GLY A 149 -9.76 -5.35 -2.98
N LYS A 150 -9.43 -5.89 -1.81
CA LYS A 150 -10.44 -6.39 -0.86
C LYS A 150 -11.41 -5.30 -0.39
N ARG A 151 -10.91 -4.14 0.04
CA ARG A 151 -11.77 -3.02 0.50
C ARG A 151 -12.62 -2.45 -0.63
N LEU A 152 -12.07 -2.37 -1.84
CA LEU A 152 -12.81 -1.98 -3.04
C LEU A 152 -13.97 -2.95 -3.30
N HIS A 153 -13.72 -4.26 -3.21
CA HIS A 153 -14.75 -5.28 -3.33
C HIS A 153 -15.81 -5.19 -2.22
N GLU A 154 -15.40 -5.09 -0.94
CA GLU A 154 -16.31 -4.88 0.20
C GLU A 154 -17.16 -3.61 0.01
N GLY A 155 -16.57 -2.55 -0.55
CA GLY A 155 -17.30 -1.33 -0.88
C GLY A 155 -18.33 -1.53 -1.97
N ALA A 156 -18.00 -2.27 -3.03
CA ALA A 156 -18.93 -2.60 -4.10
C ALA A 156 -20.10 -3.44 -3.57
N GLN A 157 -19.82 -4.44 -2.73
CA GLN A 157 -20.83 -5.24 -2.04
C GLN A 157 -21.77 -4.34 -1.22
N LYS A 158 -21.21 -3.46 -0.39
CA LYS A 158 -21.99 -2.51 0.42
C LYS A 158 -22.88 -1.60 -0.43
N VAL A 159 -22.38 -1.10 -1.56
CA VAL A 159 -23.18 -0.28 -2.49
C VAL A 159 -24.41 -1.06 -2.94
N VAL A 160 -24.24 -2.32 -3.34
CA VAL A 160 -25.34 -3.14 -3.85
C VAL A 160 -26.33 -3.53 -2.75
N THR A 161 -25.84 -3.98 -1.60
CA THR A 161 -26.67 -4.55 -0.54
C THR A 161 -27.29 -3.50 0.39
N GLU A 162 -26.54 -2.46 0.77
CA GLU A 162 -26.98 -1.45 1.75
C GLU A 162 -27.44 -0.15 1.07
N LEU A 163 -26.79 0.25 -0.03
CA LEU A 163 -27.11 1.49 -0.75
C LEU A 163 -28.01 1.25 -1.98
N LYS A 164 -28.55 0.03 -2.14
CA LYS A 164 -29.48 -0.34 -3.22
C LYS A 164 -28.93 -0.03 -4.63
N GLY A 165 -27.63 -0.20 -4.82
CA GLY A 165 -26.93 0.07 -6.07
C GLY A 165 -26.66 1.56 -6.34
N GLN A 166 -27.00 2.46 -5.41
CA GLN A 166 -26.78 3.90 -5.57
C GLN A 166 -25.42 4.31 -5.00
N MET A 167 -24.55 4.87 -5.85
CA MET A 167 -23.26 5.39 -5.41
C MET A 167 -23.45 6.64 -4.53
N PRO A 168 -22.66 6.83 -3.46
CA PRO A 168 -22.69 8.07 -2.69
C PRO A 168 -22.34 9.29 -3.55
N GLN A 169 -23.12 10.37 -3.40
CA GLN A 169 -23.07 11.55 -4.27
C GLN A 169 -22.35 12.76 -3.64
N THR A 170 -21.72 12.59 -2.49
CA THR A 170 -20.94 13.67 -1.83
C THR A 170 -19.63 13.16 -1.23
N VAL A 171 -18.61 14.01 -1.17
CA VAL A 171 -17.32 13.69 -0.50
C VAL A 171 -17.53 13.16 0.92
N ASP A 172 -18.43 13.79 1.69
CA ASP A 172 -18.75 13.36 3.05
C ASP A 172 -19.40 11.97 3.09
N SER A 173 -20.36 11.71 2.21
CA SER A 173 -21.01 10.40 2.10
C SER A 173 -20.03 9.31 1.64
N LEU A 174 -19.12 9.63 0.72
CA LEU A 174 -18.05 8.73 0.27
C LEU A 174 -17.14 8.33 1.42
N LEU A 175 -16.70 9.32 2.20
CA LEU A 175 -15.81 9.13 3.35
C LEU A 175 -16.47 8.30 4.46
N LYS A 176 -17.75 8.54 4.73
CA LYS A 176 -18.49 7.86 5.80
C LYS A 176 -18.94 6.45 5.43
N GLN A 177 -19.32 6.23 4.17
CA GLN A 177 -20.03 5.02 3.79
C GLN A 177 -19.14 3.97 3.13
N LEU A 178 -18.11 4.35 2.37
CA LEU A 178 -17.32 3.38 1.59
C LEU A 178 -16.06 2.91 2.32
N PRO A 179 -15.87 1.61 2.56
CA PRO A 179 -14.66 1.09 3.20
C PRO A 179 -13.43 1.32 2.31
N GLY A 180 -12.32 1.73 2.93
CA GLY A 180 -11.06 2.00 2.23
C GLY A 180 -11.02 3.32 1.46
N VAL A 181 -12.10 4.11 1.46
CA VAL A 181 -12.12 5.46 0.91
C VAL A 181 -11.72 6.46 2.00
N GLY A 182 -10.50 7.00 1.90
CA GLY A 182 -10.03 8.08 2.77
C GLY A 182 -10.28 9.47 2.18
N ARG A 183 -9.90 10.53 2.92
CA ARG A 183 -10.09 11.94 2.53
C ARG A 183 -9.62 12.23 1.09
N TYR A 184 -8.44 11.74 0.72
CA TYR A 184 -7.92 11.86 -0.66
C TYR A 184 -8.84 11.20 -1.69
N THR A 185 -9.13 9.91 -1.56
CA THR A 185 -9.95 9.17 -2.52
C THR A 185 -11.35 9.77 -2.64
N ALA A 186 -11.95 10.19 -1.51
CA ALA A 186 -13.25 10.86 -1.51
C ALA A 186 -13.22 12.19 -2.27
N ALA A 187 -12.18 13.01 -2.06
CA ALA A 187 -12.01 14.28 -2.79
C ALA A 187 -11.71 14.07 -4.28
N ALA A 188 -10.89 13.08 -4.63
CA ALA A 188 -10.58 12.74 -6.01
C ALA A 188 -11.85 12.30 -6.77
N ILE A 189 -12.61 11.36 -6.21
CA ILE A 189 -13.90 10.93 -6.78
C ILE A 189 -14.88 12.11 -6.84
N GLY A 190 -15.04 12.84 -5.73
CA GLY A 190 -15.97 13.95 -5.63
C GLY A 190 -15.71 15.05 -6.64
N SER A 191 -14.45 15.40 -6.88
CA SER A 191 -14.08 16.43 -7.86
C SER A 191 -14.12 15.93 -9.31
N ILE A 192 -13.60 14.73 -9.59
CA ILE A 192 -13.45 14.21 -10.96
C ILE A 192 -14.78 13.67 -11.50
N ALA A 193 -15.50 12.87 -10.71
CA ALA A 193 -16.71 12.20 -11.16
C ALA A 193 -18.00 12.98 -10.84
N LEU A 194 -18.00 13.76 -9.74
CA LEU A 194 -19.20 14.46 -9.25
C LEU A 194 -19.13 15.99 -9.39
N GLY A 195 -18.02 16.54 -9.90
CA GLY A 195 -17.85 17.98 -10.08
C GLY A 195 -17.85 18.80 -8.80
N GLN A 196 -17.65 18.18 -7.62
CA GLN A 196 -17.64 18.90 -6.35
C GLN A 196 -16.37 19.74 -6.21
N VAL A 197 -16.55 21.00 -5.81
CA VAL A 197 -15.46 21.95 -5.60
C VAL A 197 -14.73 21.62 -4.29
N THR A 198 -13.81 20.66 -4.37
CA THR A 198 -12.97 20.22 -3.25
C THR A 198 -11.55 19.94 -3.74
N GLY A 199 -10.54 20.38 -3.00
CA GLY A 199 -9.15 20.06 -3.31
C GLY A 199 -8.83 18.62 -2.94
N ALA A 200 -8.01 17.93 -3.75
CA ALA A 200 -7.53 16.58 -3.47
C ALA A 200 -6.02 16.58 -3.22
N VAL A 201 -5.57 16.02 -2.09
CA VAL A 201 -4.17 16.07 -1.65
C VAL A 201 -3.56 14.66 -1.58
N ASP A 202 -2.70 14.33 -2.55
CA ASP A 202 -1.85 13.13 -2.56
C ASP A 202 -0.37 13.48 -2.28
N GLY A 203 0.51 12.48 -2.35
CA GLY A 203 1.95 12.71 -2.18
C GLY A 203 2.58 13.62 -3.25
N ASN A 204 1.97 13.77 -4.43
CA ASN A 204 2.38 14.72 -5.46
C ASN A 204 1.97 16.14 -5.09
N VAL A 205 0.71 16.34 -4.72
CA VAL A 205 0.15 17.63 -4.31
C VAL A 205 0.80 18.15 -3.04
N ILE A 206 1.05 17.30 -2.03
CA ILE A 206 1.81 17.66 -0.82
C ILE A 206 3.14 18.30 -1.23
N ARG A 207 3.89 17.65 -2.12
CA ARG A 207 5.20 18.15 -2.56
C ARG A 207 5.09 19.46 -3.34
N VAL A 208 4.12 19.57 -4.24
CA VAL A 208 3.87 20.80 -5.02
C VAL A 208 3.54 21.95 -4.07
N LEU A 209 2.58 21.79 -3.17
CA LEU A 209 2.14 22.82 -2.24
C LEU A 209 3.23 23.22 -1.26
N CYS A 210 3.97 22.25 -0.70
CA CYS A 210 5.11 22.55 0.18
C CYS A 210 6.16 23.41 -0.54
N ARG A 211 6.42 23.18 -1.83
CA ARG A 211 7.35 23.99 -2.62
C ARG A 211 6.76 25.34 -3.05
N LEU A 212 5.48 25.38 -3.41
CA LEU A 212 4.81 26.64 -3.79
C LEU A 212 4.82 27.63 -2.62
N ARG A 213 4.58 27.13 -1.40
CA ARG A 213 4.42 27.97 -0.21
C ARG A 213 5.51 27.78 0.85
N ALA A 214 6.64 27.19 0.47
CA ALA A 214 7.81 26.98 1.32
C ALA A 214 7.47 26.41 2.70
N ILE A 215 6.59 25.41 2.75
CA ILE A 215 6.21 24.71 3.97
C ILE A 215 7.28 23.64 4.26
N GLY A 216 8.00 23.86 5.35
CA GLY A 216 9.20 23.11 5.72
C GLY A 216 9.06 22.18 6.91
N ALA A 217 8.00 22.31 7.69
CA ALA A 217 7.71 21.38 8.77
C ALA A 217 7.38 19.97 8.23
N GLU A 218 7.37 18.98 9.13
CA GLU A 218 7.11 17.59 8.78
C GLU A 218 5.75 17.44 8.09
N SER A 219 5.77 16.96 6.84
CA SER A 219 4.57 16.84 5.99
C SER A 219 3.47 15.91 6.53
N THR A 220 3.80 15.07 7.51
CA THR A 220 2.87 14.15 8.20
C THR A 220 2.30 14.71 9.50
N SER A 221 2.72 15.91 9.92
CA SER A 221 2.15 16.56 11.11
C SER A 221 0.70 17.00 10.86
N PRO A 222 -0.18 16.99 11.89
CA PRO A 222 -1.57 17.45 11.74
C PRO A 222 -1.68 18.89 11.24
N ALA A 223 -0.84 19.80 11.76
CA ALA A 223 -0.84 21.21 11.36
C ALA A 223 -0.50 21.41 9.88
N VAL A 224 0.55 20.75 9.39
CA VAL A 224 0.92 20.80 7.96
C VAL A 224 -0.15 20.12 7.10
N THR A 225 -0.70 18.99 7.54
CA THR A 225 -1.76 18.29 6.81
C THR A 225 -2.97 19.20 6.60
N GLU A 226 -3.49 19.83 7.65
CA GLU A 226 -4.63 20.74 7.51
C GLU A 226 -4.30 22.00 6.72
N ALA A 227 -3.10 22.56 6.86
CA ALA A 227 -2.67 23.69 6.03
C ALA A 227 -2.65 23.32 4.53
N LEU A 228 -2.13 22.14 4.16
CA LEU A 228 -2.09 21.67 2.78
C LEU A 228 -3.49 21.43 2.22
N TRP A 229 -4.40 20.85 3.00
CA TRP A 229 -5.81 20.71 2.61
C TRP A 229 -6.52 22.06 2.46
N GLY A 230 -6.24 23.01 3.36
CA GLY A 230 -6.73 24.39 3.25
C GLY A 230 -6.27 25.05 1.95
N LEU A 231 -4.97 24.98 1.64
CA LEU A 231 -4.42 25.50 0.38
C LEU A 231 -5.04 24.85 -0.85
N ALA A 232 -5.21 23.51 -0.83
CA ALA A 232 -5.84 22.81 -1.94
C ALA A 232 -7.29 23.27 -2.16
N ASN A 233 -8.06 23.48 -1.09
CA ASN A 233 -9.43 24.01 -1.17
C ASN A 233 -9.47 25.49 -1.59
N THR A 234 -8.48 26.31 -1.23
CA THR A 234 -8.35 27.68 -1.74
C THR A 234 -8.07 27.67 -3.25
N LEU A 235 -7.22 26.76 -3.71
CA LEU A 235 -6.74 26.74 -5.08
C LEU A 235 -7.67 26.04 -6.07
N VAL A 236 -8.47 25.06 -5.64
CA VAL A 236 -9.33 24.28 -6.55
C VAL A 236 -10.20 25.19 -7.40
N ASP A 237 -10.20 24.93 -8.70
CA ASP A 237 -10.99 25.71 -9.65
C ASP A 237 -12.50 25.42 -9.47
N PRO A 238 -13.36 26.44 -9.34
CA PRO A 238 -14.80 26.24 -9.12
C PRO A 238 -15.54 25.72 -10.36
N GLU A 239 -15.01 25.92 -11.56
CA GLU A 239 -15.64 25.47 -12.81
C GLU A 239 -15.13 24.09 -13.23
N LYS A 240 -13.84 23.81 -13.01
CA LYS A 240 -13.16 22.56 -13.39
C LYS A 240 -12.42 21.92 -12.21
N PRO A 241 -13.09 21.55 -11.10
CA PRO A 241 -12.42 21.05 -9.91
C PRO A 241 -11.69 19.72 -10.16
N GLY A 242 -12.28 18.82 -10.95
CA GLY A 242 -11.67 17.55 -11.34
C GLY A 242 -10.38 17.73 -12.15
N ASP A 243 -10.42 18.55 -13.20
CA ASP A 243 -9.23 18.84 -14.02
C ASP A 243 -8.15 19.55 -13.22
N PHE A 244 -8.52 20.50 -12.35
CA PHE A 244 -7.56 21.20 -11.49
C PHE A 244 -6.82 20.22 -10.56
N ASN A 245 -7.55 19.34 -9.88
CA ASN A 245 -6.94 18.34 -8.99
C ASN A 245 -6.02 17.40 -9.77
N GLN A 246 -6.46 16.91 -10.93
CA GLN A 246 -5.63 16.08 -11.78
C GLN A 246 -4.39 16.84 -12.31
N ALA A 247 -4.51 18.13 -12.61
CA ALA A 247 -3.41 18.97 -13.04
C ALA A 247 -2.35 19.16 -11.95
N MET A 248 -2.78 19.36 -10.69
CA MET A 248 -1.88 19.42 -9.54
C MET A 248 -1.11 18.10 -9.34
N MET A 249 -1.81 16.95 -9.46
CA MET A 249 -1.17 15.63 -9.39
C MET A 249 -0.20 15.41 -10.55
N GLU A 250 -0.60 15.77 -11.77
CA GLU A 250 0.20 15.63 -12.99
C GLU A 250 1.46 16.51 -12.94
N LEU A 251 1.34 17.75 -12.43
CA LEU A 251 2.45 18.67 -12.22
C LEU A 251 3.48 18.06 -11.27
N GLY A 252 3.03 17.51 -10.13
CA GLY A 252 3.91 16.81 -9.21
C GLY A 252 4.55 15.58 -9.84
N ALA A 253 3.80 14.80 -10.62
CA ALA A 253 4.30 13.57 -11.23
C ALA A 253 5.35 13.82 -12.33
N ARG A 254 5.23 14.92 -13.11
CA ARG A 254 6.03 15.12 -14.33
C ARG A 254 7.03 16.26 -14.28
N VAL A 255 6.77 17.29 -13.48
CA VAL A 255 7.58 18.53 -13.48
C VAL A 255 8.19 18.76 -12.12
N CYS A 256 7.35 18.87 -11.09
CA CYS A 256 7.76 19.07 -9.72
C CYS A 256 8.06 17.71 -9.06
N THR A 257 9.01 16.95 -9.62
CA THR A 257 9.36 15.58 -9.20
C THR A 257 10.11 15.55 -7.85
N PRO A 258 10.18 14.39 -7.17
CA PRO A 258 10.92 14.26 -5.91
C PRO A 258 12.40 14.61 -6.05
N LYS A 259 13.04 14.15 -7.13
CA LYS A 259 14.44 14.41 -7.46
C LYS A 259 14.53 15.16 -8.79
N ALA A 260 15.43 16.13 -8.87
CA ALA A 260 15.70 16.93 -10.08
C ALA A 260 14.41 17.51 -10.73
N PRO A 261 13.63 18.33 -10.01
CA PRO A 261 12.45 18.97 -10.58
C PRO A 261 12.81 19.93 -11.72
N VAL A 262 12.00 19.94 -12.77
CA VAL A 262 12.26 20.70 -14.00
C VAL A 262 11.66 22.11 -13.89
N CYS A 263 12.15 22.88 -12.92
CA CYS A 263 11.55 24.16 -12.53
C CYS A 263 11.45 25.15 -13.69
N ASN A 264 12.41 25.17 -14.61
CA ASN A 264 12.42 26.03 -15.80
C ASN A 264 11.22 25.81 -16.75
N ARG A 265 10.61 24.62 -16.73
CA ARG A 265 9.40 24.27 -17.51
C ARG A 265 8.13 24.24 -16.67
N CYS A 266 8.20 24.67 -15.41
CA CYS A 266 7.02 24.67 -14.53
C CYS A 266 6.05 25.79 -14.91
N PRO A 267 4.78 25.47 -15.22
CA PRO A 267 3.80 26.49 -15.65
C PRO A 267 3.48 27.49 -14.56
N VAL A 268 3.63 27.10 -13.28
CA VAL A 268 3.33 27.92 -12.10
C VAL A 268 4.62 28.37 -11.38
N GLN A 269 5.74 28.45 -12.09
CA GLN A 269 7.05 28.81 -11.53
C GLN A 269 7.02 30.17 -10.82
N SER A 270 6.35 31.17 -11.39
CA SER A 270 6.23 32.54 -10.85
C SER A 270 5.62 32.58 -9.45
N HIS A 271 4.74 31.62 -9.15
CA HIS A 271 4.05 31.48 -7.87
C HIS A 271 4.87 30.69 -6.82
N CYS A 272 6.03 30.13 -7.19
CA CYS A 272 6.78 29.19 -6.35
C CYS A 272 7.77 29.90 -5.42
N ARG A 273 7.42 29.98 -4.13
CA ARG A 273 8.29 30.60 -3.10
C ARG A 273 9.63 29.88 -2.94
N SER A 274 9.64 28.55 -2.97
CA SER A 274 10.91 27.81 -2.85
C SER A 274 11.85 28.09 -4.03
N TYR A 275 11.30 28.23 -5.25
CA TYR A 275 12.12 28.58 -6.42
C TYR A 275 12.65 30.01 -6.34
N ARG A 276 11.82 30.96 -5.89
CA ARG A 276 12.25 32.35 -5.63
C ARG A 276 13.40 32.39 -4.62
N LYS A 277 13.31 31.63 -3.52
CA LYS A 277 14.37 31.52 -2.51
C LYS A 277 15.70 31.04 -3.10
N VAL A 278 15.68 30.01 -3.94
CA VAL A 278 16.88 29.51 -4.65
C VAL A 278 17.50 30.59 -5.54
N LYS A 279 16.69 31.33 -6.29
CA LYS A 279 17.16 32.42 -7.17
C LYS A 279 17.76 33.60 -6.42
N THR A 280 17.22 33.94 -5.26
CA THR A 280 17.77 35.04 -4.43
C THR A 280 19.15 34.65 -3.91
N ILE A 281 19.30 33.44 -3.36
CA ILE A 281 20.60 32.95 -2.84
C ILE A 281 21.67 32.91 -3.95
N SER A 282 21.31 32.52 -5.17
CA SER A 282 22.29 32.49 -6.28
C SER A 282 22.76 33.87 -6.76
N ASN A 283 22.03 34.95 -6.47
CA ASN A 283 22.27 36.29 -7.03
C ASN A 283 22.90 37.29 -6.04
N THR A 284 22.97 36.96 -4.74
CA THR A 284 23.50 37.87 -3.70
C THR A 284 24.43 37.14 -2.75
N SER A 285 25.68 37.59 -2.64
CA SER A 285 26.66 37.15 -1.62
C SER A 285 26.43 37.75 -0.22
N SER A 286 25.25 38.32 0.03
CA SER A 286 24.85 38.91 1.31
C SER A 286 23.34 38.73 1.50
N LEU A 287 22.99 37.81 2.41
CA LEU A 287 21.65 37.37 2.78
C LEU A 287 20.76 38.53 3.29
N PRO A 288 19.44 38.47 3.05
CA PRO A 288 18.47 38.65 4.12
C PRO A 288 18.26 37.29 4.78
N ASP A 289 18.68 37.24 6.03
CA ASP A 289 18.52 36.14 6.97
C ASP A 289 17.08 36.16 7.55
N ILE A 290 16.53 34.97 7.77
CA ILE A 290 15.57 34.63 8.84
C ILE A 290 14.15 35.26 8.97
N GLU A 291 13.69 36.31 8.28
CA GLU A 291 12.34 36.88 8.59
C GLU A 291 11.38 37.19 7.42
N ASP A 292 11.13 36.24 6.52
CA ASP A 292 9.97 36.34 5.59
C ASP A 292 8.64 35.90 6.23
N CYS A 293 8.70 35.21 7.38
CA CYS A 293 7.57 34.82 8.18
C CYS A 293 7.70 35.51 9.53
N GLY A 294 6.90 36.56 9.79
CA GLY A 294 7.02 37.42 11.00
C GLY A 294 6.85 36.74 12.38
N ASN A 295 6.71 35.42 12.41
CA ASN A 295 6.66 34.56 13.61
C ASN A 295 7.77 33.49 13.59
N SER A 296 8.96 33.82 13.08
CA SER A 296 10.14 32.94 13.06
C SER A 296 10.42 32.40 14.47
N GLY A 297 10.16 31.11 14.70
CA GLY A 297 10.33 30.43 15.99
C GLY A 297 9.07 29.78 16.58
N THR A 298 7.87 30.26 16.24
CA THR A 298 6.58 29.68 16.70
C THR A 298 5.72 29.14 15.57
N CYS A 299 6.10 29.37 14.31
CA CYS A 299 5.35 28.91 13.16
C CYS A 299 5.46 27.38 12.98
N LEU A 300 4.32 26.68 13.08
CA LEU A 300 4.22 25.23 12.90
C LEU A 300 4.46 24.74 11.45
N LEU A 301 4.63 25.65 10.50
CA LEU A 301 4.83 25.35 9.07
C LEU A 301 6.26 25.59 8.59
N CYS A 302 7.05 26.36 9.35
CA CYS A 302 8.44 26.63 9.03
C CYS A 302 9.31 25.38 9.21
N PRO A 303 10.40 25.23 8.44
CA PRO A 303 11.36 24.16 8.67
C PRO A 303 12.05 24.32 10.04
N SER A 304 12.29 23.20 10.72
CA SER A 304 13.17 23.13 11.89
C SER A 304 14.65 23.09 11.52
N ASP A 305 14.96 22.47 10.38
CA ASP A 305 16.33 22.22 9.93
C ASP A 305 16.82 23.34 9.01
N PRO A 306 18.13 23.69 9.08
CA PRO A 306 18.72 24.72 8.24
C PRO A 306 18.59 24.41 6.76
N TRP A 307 18.58 25.46 5.95
CA TRP A 307 18.55 25.35 4.50
C TRP A 307 19.83 24.71 3.97
N ASP A 308 19.69 23.79 3.02
CA ASP A 308 20.80 23.13 2.32
C ASP A 308 20.86 23.63 0.87
N ASP A 309 21.90 24.37 0.52
CA ASP A 309 22.06 24.96 -0.81
C ASP A 309 22.20 23.93 -1.93
N GLU A 310 22.71 22.73 -1.65
CA GLU A 310 22.88 21.68 -2.65
C GLU A 310 21.53 21.09 -3.10
N LEU A 311 20.53 21.13 -2.22
CA LEU A 311 19.20 20.58 -2.50
C LEU A 311 18.30 21.54 -3.28
N GLY A 312 18.52 22.85 -3.16
CA GLY A 312 17.66 23.88 -3.75
C GLY A 312 16.19 23.71 -3.34
N VAL A 313 15.25 23.68 -4.30
CA VAL A 313 13.81 23.44 -3.99
C VAL A 313 13.52 22.07 -3.39
N GLN A 314 14.47 21.13 -3.43
CA GLN A 314 14.33 19.78 -2.86
C GLN A 314 14.49 19.77 -1.34
N ASN A 315 14.83 20.90 -0.71
CA ASN A 315 14.64 21.10 0.74
C ASN A 315 13.19 20.82 1.19
N PHE A 316 12.22 20.93 0.27
CA PHE A 316 10.81 20.69 0.55
C PHE A 316 10.21 19.55 -0.30
N PRO A 317 9.28 18.76 0.27
CA PRO A 317 8.92 18.70 1.69
C PRO A 317 10.01 17.99 2.52
N ARG A 318 10.19 18.38 3.78
CA ARG A 318 10.97 17.60 4.74
C ARG A 318 10.20 16.33 5.10
N LYS A 319 10.88 15.18 5.06
CA LYS A 319 10.31 13.88 5.36
C LYS A 319 10.84 13.35 6.68
N PRO A 320 10.01 12.70 7.50
CA PRO A 320 10.50 12.06 8.70
C PRO A 320 11.48 10.93 8.39
N ALA A 321 12.36 10.66 9.34
CA ALA A 321 13.17 9.46 9.34
C ALA A 321 12.24 8.22 9.39
N LYS A 322 12.51 7.25 8.51
CA LYS A 322 11.75 5.99 8.51
C LYS A 322 12.22 5.09 9.64
N LYS A 323 11.28 4.56 10.42
CA LYS A 323 11.57 3.49 11.40
C LYS A 323 12.08 2.24 10.66
N PRO A 324 13.02 1.47 11.26
CA PRO A 324 13.48 0.23 10.66
C PRO A 324 12.31 -0.77 10.55
N PRO A 325 12.24 -1.53 9.45
CA PRO A 325 11.22 -2.57 9.29
C PRO A 325 11.49 -3.73 10.24
N ARG A 326 10.43 -4.44 10.63
CA ARG A 326 10.55 -5.68 11.43
C ARG A 326 11.20 -6.77 10.60
N VAL A 327 11.97 -7.66 11.22
CA VAL A 327 12.57 -8.82 10.54
C VAL A 327 11.83 -10.08 11.00
N GLU A 328 11.33 -10.87 10.05
CA GLU A 328 10.55 -12.08 10.32
C GLU A 328 11.15 -13.26 9.55
N ARG A 329 11.18 -14.44 10.17
CA ARG A 329 11.56 -15.70 9.51
C ARG A 329 10.40 -16.68 9.55
N THR A 330 10.11 -17.33 8.43
CA THR A 330 8.97 -18.23 8.29
C THR A 330 9.42 -19.55 7.69
N LEU A 331 9.24 -20.65 8.41
CA LEU A 331 9.40 -21.99 7.85
C LEU A 331 8.30 -22.22 6.83
N THR A 332 8.64 -22.64 5.62
CA THR A 332 7.67 -22.87 4.53
C THR A 332 7.94 -24.24 3.91
N CYS A 333 6.91 -25.04 3.68
CA CYS A 333 7.07 -26.37 3.11
C CYS A 333 6.35 -26.53 1.77
N VAL A 334 7.10 -26.88 0.73
CA VAL A 334 6.54 -27.33 -0.56
C VAL A 334 6.21 -28.82 -0.43
N VAL A 335 4.93 -29.12 -0.20
CA VAL A 335 4.44 -30.50 -0.09
C VAL A 335 3.91 -30.95 -1.46
N ILE A 336 4.36 -32.12 -1.90
CA ILE A 336 4.14 -32.61 -3.26
C ILE A 336 3.59 -34.02 -3.22
N ARG A 337 2.60 -34.31 -4.05
CA ARG A 337 2.12 -35.68 -4.31
C ARG A 337 2.07 -35.96 -5.81
N PRO A 338 2.09 -37.23 -6.24
CA PRO A 338 1.68 -37.60 -7.59
C PRO A 338 0.21 -37.22 -7.78
N GLY A 339 -0.09 -36.42 -8.80
CA GLY A 339 -1.44 -36.10 -9.24
C GLY A 339 -1.95 -37.04 -10.33
N GLU A 340 -3.08 -36.68 -10.91
CA GLU A 340 -3.63 -37.35 -12.09
C GLU A 340 -2.67 -37.19 -13.30
N GLU A 341 -2.65 -38.17 -14.19
CA GLU A 341 -1.80 -38.18 -15.41
C GLU A 341 -0.27 -38.10 -15.18
N GLY A 342 0.20 -38.25 -13.94
CA GLY A 342 1.63 -38.28 -13.62
C GLY A 342 2.27 -36.91 -13.37
N GLU A 343 1.48 -35.83 -13.35
CA GLU A 343 1.94 -34.50 -12.98
C GLU A 343 2.03 -34.34 -11.45
N ASP A 344 3.00 -33.56 -10.96
CA ASP A 344 3.14 -33.27 -9.54
C ASP A 344 2.06 -32.25 -9.10
N GLU A 345 1.34 -32.54 -8.01
CA GLU A 345 0.43 -31.60 -7.35
C GLU A 345 1.04 -31.03 -6.07
N TYR A 346 0.65 -29.79 -5.75
CA TYR A 346 1.19 -29.01 -4.65
C TYR A 346 0.10 -28.70 -3.62
N LEU A 347 0.39 -28.89 -2.33
CA LEU A 347 -0.53 -28.53 -1.26
C LEU A 347 -0.44 -27.04 -0.95
N LEU A 348 -1.56 -26.34 -1.04
CA LEU A 348 -1.69 -24.94 -0.65
C LEU A 348 -2.75 -24.79 0.43
N THR A 349 -2.58 -23.78 1.27
CA THR A 349 -3.55 -23.34 2.27
C THR A 349 -3.93 -21.88 2.02
N GLN A 350 -5.21 -21.54 2.19
CA GLN A 350 -5.68 -20.17 2.06
C GLN A 350 -5.46 -19.41 3.37
N ARG A 351 -4.86 -18.22 3.27
CA ARG A 351 -4.67 -17.33 4.43
C ARG A 351 -6.03 -16.80 4.91
N PRO A 352 -6.18 -16.51 6.23
CA PRO A 352 -7.38 -15.89 6.75
C PRO A 352 -7.79 -14.63 5.98
N ASN A 353 -9.09 -14.31 5.97
CA ASN A 353 -9.62 -13.11 5.29
C ASN A 353 -9.28 -11.78 5.98
N LYS A 354 -8.40 -11.80 6.99
CA LYS A 354 -7.90 -10.62 7.71
C LYS A 354 -6.38 -10.75 7.92
N GLY A 355 -5.71 -9.61 8.01
CA GLY A 355 -4.26 -9.55 8.25
C GLY A 355 -3.41 -9.49 6.98
N LEU A 356 -2.11 -9.78 7.12
CA LEU A 356 -1.14 -9.72 6.03
C LEU A 356 -1.48 -10.77 4.95
N LEU A 357 -1.56 -10.32 3.69
CA LEU A 357 -1.85 -11.16 2.51
C LEU A 357 -3.19 -11.92 2.63
N ALA A 358 -4.21 -11.29 3.22
CA ALA A 358 -5.52 -11.89 3.47
C ALA A 358 -6.15 -12.55 2.24
N GLY A 359 -6.62 -13.79 2.38
CA GLY A 359 -7.28 -14.56 1.32
C GLY A 359 -6.38 -15.02 0.18
N LEU A 360 -5.05 -14.82 0.26
CA LEU A 360 -4.12 -15.39 -0.71
C LEU A 360 -3.78 -16.84 -0.38
N TRP A 361 -3.44 -17.61 -1.41
CA TRP A 361 -2.91 -18.96 -1.26
C TRP A 361 -1.43 -18.93 -0.88
N GLU A 362 -1.03 -19.84 0.00
CA GLU A 362 0.36 -20.05 0.42
C GLU A 362 0.68 -21.51 0.68
N PHE A 363 1.96 -21.84 0.63
CA PHE A 363 2.43 -23.14 1.12
C PHE A 363 2.25 -23.23 2.64
N PRO A 364 2.03 -24.43 3.20
CA PRO A 364 2.03 -24.64 4.64
C PRO A 364 3.25 -24.01 5.29
N CYS A 365 3.01 -23.10 6.23
CA CYS A 365 4.07 -22.30 6.84
C CYS A 365 3.89 -22.11 8.35
N LEU A 366 4.99 -21.72 9.02
CA LEU A 366 5.05 -21.44 10.45
C LEU A 366 6.01 -20.28 10.71
N LEU A 367 5.55 -19.25 11.43
CA LEU A 367 6.40 -18.15 11.88
C LEU A 367 7.39 -18.64 12.94
N LEU A 368 8.66 -18.26 12.83
CA LEU A 368 9.69 -18.58 13.81
C LEU A 368 9.74 -17.50 14.88
N GLU A 369 9.38 -17.85 16.11
CA GLU A 369 9.39 -16.93 17.26
C GLU A 369 10.70 -17.00 18.07
N GLU A 370 11.43 -18.12 18.02
CA GLU A 370 12.67 -18.35 18.79
C GLU A 370 13.75 -19.08 17.97
N GLU A 371 15.02 -18.95 18.40
CA GLU A 371 16.15 -19.73 17.89
C GLU A 371 16.06 -21.19 18.37
N ASN A 372 15.13 -21.93 17.79
CA ASN A 372 15.01 -23.37 18.00
C ASN A 372 16.03 -24.14 17.15
N SER A 373 16.46 -25.31 17.64
CA SER A 373 17.29 -26.21 16.84
C SER A 373 16.58 -26.63 15.55
N GLU A 374 17.33 -26.88 14.48
CA GLU A 374 16.79 -27.26 13.16
C GLU A 374 15.82 -28.45 13.25
N MET A 375 16.10 -29.42 14.13
CA MET A 375 15.24 -30.59 14.33
C MET A 375 13.89 -30.23 14.99
N LYS A 376 13.88 -29.32 15.97
CA LYS A 376 12.63 -28.81 16.57
C LYS A 376 11.81 -28.03 15.54
N GLN A 377 12.47 -27.21 14.72
CA GLN A 377 11.83 -26.45 13.63
C GLN A 377 11.16 -27.39 12.62
N LYS A 378 11.89 -28.42 12.14
CA LYS A 378 11.34 -29.43 11.22
C LYS A 378 10.17 -30.18 11.83
N ARG A 379 10.24 -30.57 13.11
CA ARG A 379 9.15 -31.25 13.82
C ARG A 379 7.90 -30.37 13.92
N ALA A 380 8.06 -29.10 14.27
CA ALA A 380 6.95 -28.15 14.33
C ALA A 380 6.29 -27.95 12.96
N LEU A 381 7.10 -27.81 11.90
CA LEU A 381 6.59 -27.71 10.53
C LEU A 381 5.84 -28.98 10.10
N CYS A 382 6.39 -30.17 10.40
CA CYS A 382 5.73 -31.44 10.10
C CYS A 382 4.42 -31.60 10.87
N ALA A 383 4.34 -31.13 12.11
CA ALA A 383 3.09 -31.14 12.88
C ALA A 383 2.00 -30.27 12.23
N VAL A 384 2.36 -29.09 11.71
CA VAL A 384 1.44 -28.23 10.95
C VAL A 384 0.91 -28.95 9.71
N ILE A 385 1.80 -29.55 8.91
CA ILE A 385 1.40 -30.26 7.68
C ILE A 385 0.57 -31.50 8.01
N SER A 386 0.94 -32.24 9.06
CA SER A 386 0.21 -33.44 9.49
C SER A 386 -1.24 -33.12 9.86
N ARG A 387 -1.47 -31.98 10.51
CA ARG A 387 -2.82 -31.49 10.83
C ARG A 387 -3.62 -31.11 9.59
N ILE A 388 -2.98 -30.59 8.54
CA ILE A 388 -3.65 -30.24 7.28
C ILE A 388 -4.04 -31.51 6.50
N LEU A 389 -3.14 -32.50 6.46
CA LEU A 389 -3.31 -33.75 5.74
C LEU A 389 -4.10 -34.82 6.49
N GLY A 390 -4.23 -34.72 7.81
CA GLY A 390 -4.76 -35.80 8.65
C GLY A 390 -3.83 -37.00 8.79
N THR A 391 -2.61 -36.95 8.25
CA THR A 391 -1.62 -38.04 8.27
C THR A 391 -0.34 -37.62 8.98
N PRO A 392 0.22 -38.45 9.88
CA PRO A 392 1.45 -38.11 10.58
C PRO A 392 2.66 -38.08 9.62
N LEU A 393 3.36 -36.95 9.60
CA LEU A 393 4.63 -36.80 8.89
C LEU A 393 5.80 -36.74 9.88
N THR A 394 6.89 -37.40 9.50
CA THR A 394 8.14 -37.41 10.26
C THR A 394 9.14 -36.43 9.68
N GLU A 395 9.99 -35.86 10.55
CA GLU A 395 11.00 -34.87 10.18
C GLU A 395 12.03 -35.39 9.16
N SER A 396 12.20 -36.72 9.04
CA SER A 396 13.11 -37.36 8.08
C SER A 396 12.68 -37.18 6.62
N LEU A 397 11.39 -36.94 6.37
CA LEU A 397 10.85 -36.66 5.04
C LEU A 397 11.07 -35.20 4.60
N CYS A 398 11.39 -34.32 5.55
CA CYS A 398 11.49 -32.89 5.33
C CYS A 398 12.89 -32.49 4.86
N LYS A 399 13.02 -32.12 3.58
CA LYS A 399 14.29 -31.74 2.96
C LYS A 399 14.44 -30.25 2.88
N TYR A 400 15.54 -29.71 3.40
CA TYR A 400 15.88 -28.30 3.24
C TYR A 400 16.21 -27.98 1.77
N VAL A 401 15.66 -26.88 1.26
CA VAL A 401 15.79 -26.44 -0.13
C VAL A 401 16.67 -25.18 -0.22
N GLY A 402 16.42 -24.21 0.66
CA GLY A 402 17.12 -22.92 0.67
C GLY A 402 16.32 -21.83 1.38
N GLU A 403 16.77 -20.59 1.26
CA GLU A 403 16.06 -19.42 1.80
C GLU A 403 15.68 -18.42 0.70
N VAL A 404 14.55 -17.75 0.89
CA VAL A 404 14.06 -16.67 0.02
C VAL A 404 13.80 -15.44 0.86
N VAL A 405 14.42 -14.31 0.51
CA VAL A 405 14.14 -13.02 1.14
C VAL A 405 13.11 -12.24 0.33
N HIS A 406 12.08 -11.76 1.00
CA HIS A 406 11.04 -10.90 0.46
C HIS A 406 10.85 -9.67 1.35
N ILE A 407 10.81 -8.49 0.73
CA ILE A 407 10.77 -7.21 1.43
C ILE A 407 9.40 -6.59 1.22
N PHE A 408 8.66 -6.42 2.32
CA PHE A 408 7.51 -5.54 2.42
C PHE A 408 7.95 -4.19 2.98
N SER A 409 7.10 -3.16 2.84
CA SER A 409 7.39 -1.80 3.32
C SER A 409 7.68 -1.71 4.83
N HIS A 410 7.15 -2.64 5.64
CA HIS A 410 7.27 -2.64 7.11
C HIS A 410 7.79 -3.97 7.68
N ILE A 411 8.05 -4.97 6.83
CA ILE A 411 8.51 -6.32 7.22
C ILE A 411 9.55 -6.79 6.21
N HIS A 412 10.70 -7.24 6.69
CA HIS A 412 11.68 -8.00 5.94
C HIS A 412 11.48 -9.48 6.28
N GLN A 413 10.88 -10.25 5.36
CA GLN A 413 10.52 -11.64 5.58
C GLN A 413 11.52 -12.57 4.90
N THR A 414 12.03 -13.55 5.64
CA THR A 414 12.84 -14.65 5.12
C THR A 414 12.05 -15.95 5.19
N TYR A 415 11.75 -16.54 4.03
CA TYR A 415 11.17 -17.86 3.93
C TYR A 415 12.28 -18.91 3.97
N VAL A 416 12.24 -19.80 4.96
CA VAL A 416 13.13 -20.96 5.08
C VAL A 416 12.42 -22.15 4.46
N VAL A 417 12.82 -22.50 3.25
CA VAL A 417 12.06 -23.41 2.37
C VAL A 417 12.51 -24.84 2.58
N HIS A 418 11.52 -25.68 2.87
CA HIS A 418 11.63 -27.14 2.94
C HIS A 418 10.73 -27.77 1.89
N SER A 419 10.93 -29.06 1.64
CA SER A 419 10.07 -29.85 0.77
C SER A 419 9.79 -31.23 1.36
N VAL A 420 8.59 -31.73 1.08
CA VAL A 420 8.15 -33.08 1.41
C VAL A 420 7.50 -33.67 0.16
N ARG A 421 7.89 -34.88 -0.22
CA ARG A 421 7.25 -35.62 -1.31
C ARG A 421 6.53 -36.83 -0.70
N LEU A 422 5.21 -36.87 -0.87
CA LEU A 422 4.35 -37.97 -0.47
C LEU A 422 4.47 -39.11 -1.50
N LYS A 423 4.28 -40.35 -1.03
CA LYS A 423 4.36 -41.55 -1.88
C LYS A 423 3.01 -41.93 -2.49
N ASP A 424 1.92 -41.60 -1.81
CA ASP A 424 0.56 -41.97 -2.19
C ASP A 424 -0.26 -40.72 -2.53
N GLY A 425 -1.07 -40.79 -3.58
CA GLY A 425 -1.94 -39.70 -4.04
C GLY A 425 -3.18 -39.47 -3.16
N ASP A 426 -3.62 -40.49 -2.41
CA ASP A 426 -4.88 -40.55 -1.65
C ASP A 426 -4.91 -39.72 -0.34
N THR A 427 -3.98 -38.79 -0.16
CA THR A 427 -4.02 -37.89 1.01
C THR A 427 -5.13 -36.85 0.85
N GLN A 428 -6.35 -37.20 1.28
CA GLN A 428 -7.45 -36.25 1.39
C GLN A 428 -7.11 -35.16 2.42
N THR A 429 -7.28 -33.90 2.03
CA THR A 429 -7.12 -32.76 2.93
C THR A 429 -8.28 -32.72 3.93
N GLN A 430 -7.98 -32.62 5.23
CA GLN A 430 -9.02 -32.55 6.28
C GLN A 430 -9.45 -31.12 6.62
N THR A 431 -8.85 -30.12 5.97
CA THR A 431 -9.13 -28.71 6.26
C THR A 431 -9.79 -28.05 5.05
N GLU A 432 -10.91 -27.37 5.29
CA GLU A 432 -11.70 -26.67 4.25
C GLU A 432 -10.90 -25.57 3.52
N ASN A 433 -9.83 -25.07 4.14
CA ASN A 433 -8.97 -24.02 3.57
C ASN A 433 -7.69 -24.57 2.94
N ALA A 434 -7.65 -25.85 2.58
CA ALA A 434 -6.51 -26.47 1.92
C ALA A 434 -6.93 -27.13 0.60
N GLN A 435 -6.08 -27.04 -0.40
CA GLN A 435 -6.32 -27.68 -1.70
C GLN A 435 -5.01 -28.15 -2.33
N TRP A 436 -5.14 -29.12 -3.22
CA TRP A 436 -4.07 -29.55 -4.11
C TRP A 436 -4.21 -28.85 -5.44
N LEU A 437 -3.12 -28.22 -5.90
CA LEU A 437 -3.08 -27.54 -7.18
C LEU A 437 -2.05 -28.20 -8.09
N SER A 438 -2.43 -28.41 -9.34
CA SER A 438 -1.47 -28.72 -10.40
C SER A 438 -0.49 -27.55 -10.59
N ARG A 439 0.61 -27.79 -11.29
CA ARG A 439 1.58 -26.75 -11.60
C ARG A 439 0.98 -25.57 -12.37
N SER A 440 0.08 -25.84 -13.32
CA SER A 440 -0.63 -24.81 -14.10
C SER A 440 -1.62 -24.04 -13.22
N ALA A 441 -2.40 -24.72 -12.37
CA ALA A 441 -3.32 -24.04 -11.46
C ALA A 441 -2.59 -23.16 -10.44
N LEU A 442 -1.45 -23.62 -9.89
CA LEU A 442 -0.62 -22.82 -8.99
C LEU A 442 -0.06 -21.56 -9.67
N HIS A 443 0.16 -21.59 -10.98
CA HIS A 443 0.63 -20.42 -11.73
C HIS A 443 -0.44 -19.33 -11.82
N GLU A 444 -1.71 -19.71 -11.91
CA GLU A 444 -2.87 -18.81 -11.99
C GLU A 444 -3.41 -18.40 -10.62
N ALA A 445 -3.13 -19.19 -9.59
CA ALA A 445 -3.57 -18.94 -8.23
C ALA A 445 -3.11 -17.57 -7.71
N ALA A 446 -3.97 -16.95 -6.88
CA ALA A 446 -3.66 -15.70 -6.21
C ALA A 446 -2.64 -15.90 -5.07
N VAL A 447 -1.37 -15.94 -5.45
CA VAL A 447 -0.23 -16.12 -4.53
C VAL A 447 0.62 -14.85 -4.45
N SER A 448 1.30 -14.67 -3.32
CA SER A 448 2.20 -13.53 -3.12
C SER A 448 3.45 -13.62 -4.00
N THR A 449 4.07 -12.47 -4.30
CA THR A 449 5.38 -12.43 -4.98
C THR A 449 6.47 -13.16 -4.18
N GLY A 450 6.36 -13.19 -2.85
CA GLY A 450 7.23 -14.01 -1.99
C GLY A 450 7.10 -15.50 -2.30
N LEU A 451 5.88 -16.00 -2.40
CA LEU A 451 5.62 -17.40 -2.74
C LEU A 451 6.08 -17.75 -4.16
N LYS A 452 5.87 -16.85 -5.13
CA LYS A 452 6.37 -17.05 -6.50
C LYS A 452 7.89 -17.27 -6.53
N LYS A 453 8.65 -16.54 -5.70
CA LYS A 453 10.11 -16.77 -5.55
C LYS A 453 10.43 -18.12 -4.91
N VAL A 454 9.62 -18.58 -3.96
CA VAL A 454 9.76 -19.93 -3.35
C VAL A 454 9.57 -21.02 -4.42
N CYS A 455 8.56 -20.89 -5.28
CA CYS A 455 8.35 -21.82 -6.41
C CYS A 455 9.55 -21.87 -7.37
N VAL A 456 10.12 -20.70 -7.70
CA VAL A 456 11.31 -20.60 -8.57
C VAL A 456 12.50 -21.32 -7.93
N LEU A 457 12.80 -21.04 -6.65
CA LEU A 457 13.89 -21.67 -5.91
C LEU A 457 13.72 -23.20 -5.89
N PHE A 458 12.51 -23.67 -5.61
CA PHE A 458 12.20 -25.10 -5.54
C PHE A 458 12.41 -25.78 -6.89
N THR A 459 11.90 -25.20 -7.97
CA THR A 459 12.01 -25.77 -9.32
C THR A 459 13.47 -25.88 -9.77
N GLN A 460 14.29 -24.86 -9.53
CA GLN A 460 15.71 -24.86 -9.87
C GLN A 460 16.46 -26.02 -9.17
N ARG A 461 16.23 -26.19 -7.86
CA ARG A 461 16.83 -27.29 -7.07
C ARG A 461 16.42 -28.67 -7.57
N VAL A 462 15.16 -28.86 -7.97
CA VAL A 462 14.67 -30.14 -8.54
C VAL A 462 15.34 -30.44 -9.88
N CYS A 463 15.46 -29.44 -10.77
CA CYS A 463 16.13 -29.59 -12.06
C CYS A 463 17.62 -29.89 -11.91
N ASP A 464 18.32 -29.22 -10.98
CA ASP A 464 19.73 -29.48 -10.70
C ASP A 464 19.94 -30.90 -10.14
N GLY A 465 19.03 -31.37 -9.29
CA GLY A 465 19.03 -32.75 -8.79
C GLY A 465 18.78 -33.81 -9.87
N LYS A 466 17.95 -33.51 -10.89
CA LYS A 466 17.76 -34.38 -12.06
C LYS A 466 19.01 -34.41 -12.95
N LYS A 467 19.67 -33.26 -13.17
CA LYS A 467 20.93 -33.18 -13.93
C LYS A 467 22.07 -33.95 -13.26
N GLN A 468 22.23 -33.84 -11.93
CA GLN A 468 23.25 -34.59 -11.20
C GLN A 468 23.01 -36.11 -11.21
N LYS A 469 21.75 -36.57 -11.27
CA LYS A 469 21.43 -38.00 -11.46
C LYS A 469 21.68 -38.51 -12.88
N ALA A 470 21.57 -37.65 -13.90
CA ALA A 470 21.84 -38.01 -15.29
C ALA A 470 23.34 -38.09 -15.62
N THR A 471 24.20 -37.38 -14.87
CA THR A 471 25.66 -37.37 -15.08
C THR A 471 26.41 -38.29 -14.12
N GLY A 472 25.84 -39.45 -13.77
CA GLY A 472 26.45 -40.43 -12.87
C GLY A 472 27.73 -41.08 -13.41
N VAL A 473 28.83 -40.32 -13.47
CA VAL A 473 30.19 -40.86 -13.49
C VAL A 473 30.74 -40.73 -12.07
N LYS A 474 31.03 -41.89 -11.46
CA LYS A 474 31.68 -42.01 -10.15
C LYS A 474 32.99 -41.23 -10.16
N ASN A 475 33.17 -40.36 -9.18
CA ASN A 475 34.51 -39.97 -8.76
C ASN A 475 34.59 -40.03 -7.24
N ASP A 476 35.14 -41.14 -6.75
CA ASP A 476 35.55 -41.33 -5.36
C ASP A 476 36.72 -40.40 -5.05
N LYS A 477 36.50 -39.37 -4.21
CA LYS A 477 37.56 -38.83 -3.34
C LYS A 477 37.02 -38.42 -1.98
N LYS A 478 37.66 -38.97 -0.94
CA LYS A 478 37.45 -38.79 0.51
C LYS A 478 37.42 -37.32 0.96
N PRO A 479 36.73 -36.99 2.08
CA PRO A 479 36.67 -35.65 2.62
C PRO A 479 37.90 -35.30 3.48
N GLN A 480 38.43 -34.08 3.32
CA GLN A 480 39.36 -33.47 4.27
C GLN A 480 38.82 -32.15 4.85
N ALA A 481 39.15 -32.00 6.13
CA ALA A 481 38.79 -31.01 7.15
C ALA A 481 38.68 -29.52 6.76
N SER A 482 37.61 -28.92 7.29
CA SER A 482 37.47 -27.58 7.89
C SER A 482 38.43 -26.43 7.53
N LYS A 483 37.90 -25.38 6.89
CA LYS A 483 38.24 -23.97 7.19
C LYS A 483 37.01 -23.05 7.09
N LYS A 484 36.72 -22.31 8.17
CA LYS A 484 35.78 -21.16 8.20
C LYS A 484 36.28 -20.05 7.25
N PRO A 485 35.39 -19.32 6.56
CA PRO A 485 35.72 -17.98 6.07
C PRO A 485 35.15 -16.88 6.95
N LYS A 486 36.01 -15.88 7.20
CA LYS A 486 35.78 -14.62 7.89
C LYS A 486 34.78 -13.72 7.15
N LEU A 487 34.12 -12.84 7.90
CA LEU A 487 33.42 -11.67 7.41
C LEU A 487 34.35 -10.80 6.54
N GLY A 488 33.89 -10.48 5.34
CA GLY A 488 34.49 -9.48 4.46
C GLY A 488 33.38 -8.77 3.69
N ALA A 489 33.25 -7.46 3.91
CA ALA A 489 32.32 -6.60 3.21
C ALA A 489 32.65 -6.55 1.71
N ALA A 490 31.66 -6.85 0.86
CA ALA A 490 31.75 -6.61 -0.57
C ALA A 490 30.45 -5.95 -1.06
N LYS A 491 30.59 -4.67 -1.43
CA LYS A 491 29.70 -3.97 -2.34
C LYS A 491 29.56 -4.80 -3.62
N ASN A 492 28.34 -5.19 -3.98
CA ASN A 492 27.99 -5.37 -5.38
C ASN A 492 26.47 -5.29 -5.58
N GLY A 493 26.07 -4.40 -6.48
CA GLY A 493 24.70 -4.24 -6.91
C GLY A 493 24.18 -5.53 -7.54
N GLY A 494 23.24 -6.18 -6.86
CA GLY A 494 22.48 -7.29 -7.40
C GLY A 494 21.57 -6.78 -8.51
N ARG A 495 21.95 -7.08 -9.76
CA ARG A 495 21.11 -6.95 -10.94
C ARG A 495 19.80 -7.70 -10.66
N GLN A 496 18.69 -6.96 -10.61
CA GLN A 496 17.34 -7.52 -10.49
C GLN A 496 17.11 -8.50 -11.64
N LEU A 497 17.06 -9.79 -11.33
CA LEU A 497 16.70 -10.82 -12.32
C LEU A 497 15.27 -10.54 -12.78
N SER A 498 15.11 -10.28 -14.08
CA SER A 498 13.82 -9.94 -14.66
C SER A 498 12.86 -11.12 -14.56
N LEU A 499 11.64 -10.84 -14.09
CA LEU A 499 10.51 -11.79 -13.99
C LEU A 499 10.21 -12.54 -15.30
N SER A 500 10.69 -12.04 -16.43
CA SER A 500 10.44 -12.57 -17.78
C SER A 500 11.12 -13.91 -18.09
N SER A 501 12.17 -14.32 -17.39
CA SER A 501 12.86 -15.59 -17.70
C SER A 501 12.08 -16.84 -17.24
N PHE A 502 11.12 -16.68 -16.31
CA PHE A 502 10.22 -17.76 -15.90
C PHE A 502 9.10 -18.02 -16.93
N PHE A 503 8.69 -17.01 -17.71
CA PHE A 503 7.50 -17.09 -18.56
C PHE A 503 7.77 -17.35 -20.05
N LYS A 504 9.01 -17.69 -20.45
CA LYS A 504 9.33 -18.03 -21.85
C LYS A 504 9.20 -19.52 -22.20
N ALA A 505 9.20 -20.42 -21.23
CA ALA A 505 9.27 -21.86 -21.48
C ALA A 505 7.95 -22.54 -21.90
N VAL A 506 6.87 -21.78 -22.13
CA VAL A 506 5.55 -22.32 -22.55
C VAL A 506 5.34 -22.19 -24.07
N LYS A 507 6.28 -21.61 -24.82
CA LYS A 507 6.11 -21.37 -26.28
C LYS A 507 6.95 -22.24 -27.21
N GLU A 508 7.71 -23.20 -26.68
CA GLU A 508 8.57 -24.07 -27.51
C GLU A 508 8.15 -25.55 -27.54
N GLU A 509 7.02 -25.91 -26.93
CA GLU A 509 6.43 -27.26 -27.05
C GLU A 509 4.92 -27.18 -27.35
N SER A 510 4.58 -26.52 -28.45
CA SER A 510 3.25 -26.59 -29.08
C SER A 510 3.40 -26.92 -30.55
#